data_AF-A0A7W9ZAD6-F1
#
_entry.id   AF-A0A7W9ZAD6-F1
#
_cell.length_a   1.000
_cell.length_b   1.000
_cell.length_c   1.000
_cell.angle_alpha   90.00
_cell.angle_beta   90.00
_cell.angle_gamma   90.00
#
_symmetry.space_group_name_H-M   'P 1'
#
loop_
_entity.id
_entity.type
_entity.pdbx_description
1 polymer ?
#
loop_
_entity_poly.entity_id
_entity_poly.type
_entity_poly.pdbx_seq_one_letter_code
_entity_poly.pdbx_strand_id
1 'polypeptide(L)'
;MKTGNIGFLDIPIHTGYEDLKGNISWFKDLYKKNSFNKFLSKIYTQLSHESDYYIRFQKENFVKLIDYLGGVRLLVKNPVKVYSFEDSILIPSGTSNFDGDKAYDYLRYFNDVNQFEERVEFFKEFFKRLLFQISDFGIENDNFFKIYSMLDTNLSEVVFKYIVKNYKINNDKIISINIKGQEEIFKDNDNNLIKVVFPYYGGAILKESVDKLNKELVNEGAEEIVKIVVLNGTKVVGLAKKTANIFNSLKFKVLKFGNADKNSYKNTLIINNSDNLEMAVRVGEAIKTSNIKPISEVQTKKLLELDNLDINPDVIVILGDDFDGRYVKSK
;
A
#
# COMPACT_ATOMS: atom_id res chain seq x y z
N MET A 1 12.70 3.73 23.14
CA MET A 1 13.63 4.40 22.19
C MET A 1 12.77 5.05 21.12
N LYS A 2 12.92 6.34 20.82
CA LYS A 2 12.18 6.97 19.69
C LYS A 2 12.92 6.59 18.41
N THR A 3 12.32 5.74 17.58
CA THR A 3 13.01 5.10 16.45
C THR A 3 13.28 6.05 15.28
N GLY A 4 12.49 7.13 15.16
CA GLY A 4 12.59 8.05 14.02
C GLY A 4 12.17 7.42 12.68
N ASN A 5 11.66 6.18 12.71
CA ASN A 5 11.17 5.45 11.56
C ASN A 5 9.85 6.07 11.06
N ILE A 6 9.67 6.08 9.75
CA ILE A 6 8.43 6.58 9.13
C ILE A 6 7.78 5.46 8.34
N GLY A 7 6.50 5.26 8.59
CA GLY A 7 5.61 4.51 7.71
C GLY A 7 4.99 5.44 6.69
N PHE A 8 4.99 5.06 5.43
CA PHE A 8 4.36 5.80 4.35
C PHE A 8 3.29 4.93 3.69
N LEU A 9 2.04 5.37 3.75
CA LEU A 9 0.92 4.74 3.06
C LEU A 9 0.40 5.71 2.00
N ASP A 10 0.49 5.32 0.75
CA ASP A 10 -0.11 6.08 -0.35
C ASP A 10 -1.53 5.57 -0.64
N ILE A 11 -2.48 6.50 -0.63
CA ILE A 11 -3.90 6.25 -0.90
C ILE A 11 -4.27 7.01 -2.18
N PRO A 12 -4.43 6.31 -3.31
CA PRO A 12 -4.81 6.93 -4.58
C PRO A 12 -6.18 7.60 -4.51
N ILE A 13 -6.35 8.71 -5.24
CA ILE A 13 -7.63 9.45 -5.31
C ILE A 13 -8.75 8.64 -5.97
N HIS A 14 -8.40 7.66 -6.80
CA HIS A 14 -9.34 6.71 -7.42
C HIS A 14 -9.39 5.37 -6.65
N THR A 15 -9.24 5.41 -5.33
CA THR A 15 -9.58 4.26 -4.48
C THR A 15 -11.11 4.14 -4.43
N GLY A 16 -11.60 2.99 -4.88
CA GLY A 16 -13.02 2.64 -4.98
C GLY A 16 -13.58 2.12 -3.67
N TYR A 17 -14.85 2.38 -3.44
CA TYR A 17 -15.61 1.81 -2.33
C TYR A 17 -17.07 1.58 -2.74
N GLU A 18 -17.71 0.67 -2.04
CA GLU A 18 -19.14 0.40 -2.15
C GLU A 18 -19.85 0.97 -0.91
N ASP A 19 -20.91 1.75 -1.10
CA ASP A 19 -21.73 2.22 0.02
C ASP A 19 -22.71 1.14 0.51
N LEU A 20 -23.37 1.38 1.64
CA LEU A 20 -24.34 0.44 2.24
C LEU A 20 -25.53 0.11 1.34
N LYS A 21 -25.75 0.85 0.24
CA LYS A 21 -26.82 0.64 -0.73
C LYS A 21 -26.33 -0.09 -1.99
N GLY A 22 -25.05 -0.46 -2.04
CA GLY A 22 -24.42 -1.09 -3.19
C GLY A 22 -23.97 -0.12 -4.28
N ASN A 23 -23.96 1.19 -4.01
CA ASN A 23 -23.47 2.15 -5.01
C ASN A 23 -21.95 2.22 -4.97
N ILE A 24 -21.36 2.13 -6.16
CA ILE A 24 -19.92 2.27 -6.36
C ILE A 24 -19.55 3.75 -6.48
N SER A 25 -18.49 4.16 -5.77
CA SER A 25 -17.87 5.47 -5.94
C SER A 25 -16.37 5.42 -5.59
N TRP A 26 -15.68 6.55 -5.64
CA TRP A 26 -14.25 6.66 -5.36
C TRP A 26 -13.91 7.91 -4.55
N PHE A 27 -12.73 7.95 -3.94
CA PHE A 27 -12.36 8.99 -2.97
C PHE A 27 -12.33 10.42 -3.54
N LYS A 28 -11.91 10.63 -4.80
CA LYS A 28 -11.97 11.96 -5.47
C LYS A 28 -13.39 12.53 -5.47
N ASP A 29 -14.37 11.69 -5.80
CA ASP A 29 -15.79 12.07 -5.83
C ASP A 29 -16.35 12.29 -4.43
N LEU A 30 -15.94 11.44 -3.48
CA LEU A 30 -16.31 11.57 -2.09
C LEU A 30 -15.82 12.90 -1.51
N TYR A 31 -14.60 13.32 -1.83
CA TYR A 31 -14.02 14.60 -1.42
C TYR A 31 -14.82 15.78 -2.00
N LYS A 32 -15.16 15.74 -3.29
CA LYS A 32 -15.93 16.81 -3.95
C LYS A 32 -17.33 17.00 -3.35
N LYS A 33 -17.98 15.92 -2.91
CA LYS A 33 -19.40 15.92 -2.50
C LYS A 33 -19.63 16.16 -1.00
N ASN A 34 -18.57 16.24 -0.18
CA ASN A 34 -18.70 16.28 1.28
C ASN A 34 -17.80 17.34 1.91
N SER A 35 -18.14 17.79 3.11
CA SER A 35 -17.18 18.53 3.93
C SER A 35 -15.97 17.65 4.25
N PHE A 36 -14.81 18.28 4.50
CA PHE A 36 -13.57 17.56 4.79
C PHE A 36 -13.71 16.55 5.93
N ASN A 37 -14.35 16.93 7.04
CA ASN A 37 -14.57 16.03 8.17
C ASN A 37 -15.43 14.80 7.81
N LYS A 38 -16.44 14.99 6.96
CA LYS A 38 -17.31 13.90 6.49
C LYS A 38 -16.61 13.01 5.45
N PHE A 39 -15.73 13.58 4.64
CA PHE A 39 -14.83 12.82 3.77
C PHE A 39 -13.89 11.95 4.60
N LEU A 40 -13.23 12.54 5.61
CA LEU A 40 -12.24 11.88 6.45
C LEU A 40 -12.87 10.72 7.23
N SER A 41 -14.02 10.93 7.89
CA SER A 41 -14.71 9.87 8.64
C SER A 41 -15.14 8.68 7.75
N LYS A 42 -15.55 8.97 6.51
CA LYS A 42 -15.89 7.93 5.54
C LYS A 42 -14.65 7.17 5.06
N ILE A 43 -13.54 7.86 4.80
CA ILE A 43 -12.27 7.17 4.48
C ILE A 43 -11.89 6.24 5.62
N TYR A 44 -11.95 6.70 6.87
CA TYR A 44 -11.60 5.85 8.02
C TYR A 44 -12.45 4.61 8.14
N THR A 45 -13.75 4.75 7.89
CA THR A 45 -14.68 3.61 7.88
C THR A 45 -14.31 2.62 6.77
N GLN A 46 -14.05 3.12 5.56
CA GLN A 46 -13.73 2.29 4.39
C GLN A 46 -12.35 1.62 4.49
N LEU A 47 -11.39 2.27 5.14
CA LEU A 47 -10.04 1.72 5.33
C LEU A 47 -9.89 0.95 6.66
N SER A 48 -10.95 0.94 7.48
CA SER A 48 -10.95 0.37 8.84
C SER A 48 -9.76 0.85 9.69
N HIS A 49 -9.33 2.10 9.48
CA HIS A 49 -8.19 2.72 10.12
C HIS A 49 -8.43 4.23 10.30
N GLU A 50 -8.22 4.73 11.52
CA GLU A 50 -8.34 6.14 11.89
C GLU A 50 -6.96 6.72 12.14
N SER A 51 -6.69 7.94 11.67
CA SER A 51 -5.49 8.68 12.11
C SER A 51 -5.84 9.66 13.22
N ASP A 52 -4.94 9.78 14.19
CA ASP A 52 -5.08 10.71 15.32
C ASP A 52 -5.14 12.17 14.86
N TYR A 53 -4.34 12.47 13.83
CA TYR A 53 -4.19 13.81 13.28
C TYR A 53 -4.25 13.80 11.75
N TYR A 54 -4.57 14.96 11.19
CA TYR A 54 -4.48 15.24 9.76
C TYR A 54 -3.68 16.51 9.52
N ILE A 55 -2.99 16.58 8.38
CA ILE A 55 -2.46 17.82 7.82
C ILE A 55 -3.02 17.93 6.41
N ARG A 56 -3.72 19.03 6.13
CA ARG A 56 -4.27 19.38 4.83
C ARG A 56 -3.60 20.65 4.33
N PHE A 57 -3.36 20.69 3.02
CA PHE A 57 -2.82 21.86 2.37
C PHE A 57 -3.83 22.43 1.37
N GLN A 58 -4.07 23.74 1.45
CA GLN A 58 -4.63 24.49 0.34
C GLN A 58 -3.52 24.77 -0.67
N LYS A 59 -3.86 24.90 -1.97
CA LYS A 59 -2.86 25.10 -3.04
C LYS A 59 -1.93 26.27 -2.72
N GLU A 60 -2.50 27.42 -2.35
CA GLU A 60 -1.77 28.66 -2.12
C GLU A 60 -0.81 28.53 -0.93
N ASN A 61 -1.23 27.83 0.13
CA ASN A 61 -0.40 27.60 1.30
C ASN A 61 0.66 26.52 1.05
N PHE A 62 0.36 25.51 0.24
CA PHE A 62 1.33 24.52 -0.21
C PHE A 62 2.47 25.19 -0.97
N VAL A 63 2.15 26.00 -1.99
CA VAL A 63 3.14 26.72 -2.79
C VAL A 63 4.02 27.59 -1.89
N LYS A 64 3.41 28.40 -1.03
CA LYS A 64 4.12 29.25 -0.06
C LYS A 64 5.03 28.46 0.88
N LEU A 65 4.58 27.30 1.37
CA LEU A 65 5.38 26.47 2.27
C LEU A 65 6.63 25.97 1.56
N ILE A 66 6.49 25.45 0.34
CA ILE A 66 7.62 24.94 -0.43
C ILE A 66 8.61 26.06 -0.74
N ASP A 67 8.13 27.23 -1.16
CA ASP A 67 9.00 28.38 -1.42
C ASP A 67 9.70 28.86 -0.14
N TYR A 68 8.99 28.88 0.99
CA TYR A 68 9.54 29.27 2.28
C TYR A 68 10.66 28.31 2.74
N LEU A 69 10.55 27.03 2.40
CA LEU A 69 11.60 26.02 2.66
C LEU A 69 12.75 26.05 1.63
N GLY A 70 12.70 26.94 0.63
CA GLY A 70 13.71 27.06 -0.43
C GLY A 70 13.55 26.02 -1.56
N GLY A 71 12.37 25.43 -1.68
CA GLY A 71 12.06 24.38 -2.65
C GLY A 71 12.47 22.97 -2.19
N VAL A 72 12.08 21.96 -2.98
CA VAL A 72 12.39 20.54 -2.73
C VAL A 72 13.25 20.00 -3.86
N ARG A 73 14.47 19.52 -3.56
CA ARG A 73 15.33 18.90 -4.56
C ARG A 73 14.88 17.47 -4.85
N LEU A 74 14.49 17.16 -6.10
CA LEU A 74 13.99 15.84 -6.49
C LEU A 74 14.73 15.31 -7.72
N LEU A 75 14.84 13.98 -7.82
CA LEU A 75 15.33 13.30 -9.00
C LEU A 75 14.15 12.83 -9.86
N VAL A 76 14.04 13.41 -11.05
CA VAL A 76 13.01 13.05 -12.02
C VAL A 76 13.59 12.02 -12.98
N LYS A 77 13.01 10.81 -13.01
CA LYS A 77 13.49 9.74 -13.91
C LYS A 77 13.14 10.06 -15.37
N ASN A 78 11.87 10.38 -15.61
CA ASN A 78 11.33 10.63 -16.94
C ASN A 78 10.85 12.08 -17.06
N PRO A 79 11.19 12.81 -18.13
CA PRO A 79 10.72 14.17 -18.30
C PRO A 79 9.20 14.18 -18.54
N VAL A 80 8.51 15.14 -17.94
CA VAL A 80 7.08 15.39 -18.17
C VAL A 80 6.91 16.60 -19.08
N LYS A 81 6.16 16.42 -20.17
CA LYS A 81 5.79 17.49 -21.08
C LYS A 81 4.31 17.39 -21.42
N VAL A 82 3.49 18.15 -20.72
CA VAL A 82 2.07 18.32 -21.00
C VAL A 82 1.89 19.73 -21.56
N TYR A 83 1.45 19.81 -22.81
CA TYR A 83 1.13 21.08 -23.46
C TYR A 83 -0.39 21.26 -23.46
N SER A 84 -0.88 22.27 -22.76
CA SER A 84 -2.28 22.69 -22.79
C SER A 84 -2.35 24.23 -22.77
N PHE A 85 -3.50 24.78 -23.15
CA PHE A 85 -3.68 26.23 -23.27
C PHE A 85 -3.65 26.97 -21.93
N GLU A 86 -4.04 26.31 -20.84
CA GLU A 86 -4.16 26.93 -19.50
C GLU A 86 -3.24 26.27 -18.45
N ASP A 87 -2.83 25.02 -18.66
CA ASP A 87 -2.16 24.18 -17.66
C ASP A 87 -1.00 23.38 -18.29
N SER A 88 0.02 24.06 -18.83
CA SER A 88 1.21 23.38 -19.36
C SER A 88 2.12 22.92 -18.22
N ILE A 89 2.52 21.65 -18.20
CA ILE A 89 3.42 21.08 -17.18
C ILE A 89 4.71 20.65 -17.87
N LEU A 90 5.82 21.28 -17.52
CA LEU A 90 7.15 21.03 -18.09
C LEU A 90 8.15 20.70 -16.98
N ILE A 91 8.42 19.40 -16.79
CA ILE A 91 9.37 18.90 -15.80
C ILE A 91 10.52 18.21 -16.53
N PRO A 92 11.76 18.73 -16.49
CA PRO A 92 12.92 18.05 -17.07
C PRO A 92 13.29 16.81 -16.26
N SER A 93 13.93 15.83 -16.92
CA SER A 93 14.57 14.72 -16.21
C SER A 93 15.85 15.16 -15.50
N GLY A 94 16.29 14.35 -14.55
CA GLY A 94 17.45 14.60 -13.72
C GLY A 94 17.11 15.30 -12.39
N THR A 95 18.15 15.75 -11.70
CA THR A 95 18.01 16.42 -10.41
C THR A 95 17.63 17.87 -10.61
N SER A 96 16.48 18.29 -10.07
CA SER A 96 16.01 19.67 -10.12
C SER A 96 15.54 20.13 -8.75
N ASN A 97 15.64 21.44 -8.48
CA ASN A 97 14.97 22.05 -7.32
C ASN A 97 13.56 22.48 -7.72
N PHE A 98 12.56 21.99 -6.99
CA PHE A 98 11.15 22.29 -7.22
C PHE A 98 10.73 23.42 -6.29
N ASP A 99 10.48 24.59 -6.87
CA ASP A 99 9.69 25.65 -6.27
C ASP A 99 8.23 25.20 -6.04
N GLY A 100 7.45 26.02 -5.34
CA GLY A 100 6.09 25.66 -4.94
C GLY A 100 5.16 25.36 -6.11
N ASP A 101 5.19 26.16 -7.17
CA ASP A 101 4.38 25.95 -8.36
C ASP A 101 4.78 24.66 -9.09
N LYS A 102 6.08 24.45 -9.33
CA LYS A 102 6.58 23.24 -10.00
C LYS A 102 6.30 21.98 -9.18
N ALA A 103 6.41 22.05 -7.85
CA ALA A 103 6.07 20.94 -6.96
C ALA A 103 4.57 20.60 -7.06
N TYR A 104 3.71 21.63 -7.05
CA TYR A 104 2.27 21.45 -7.17
C TYR A 104 1.88 20.86 -8.52
N ASP A 105 2.44 21.40 -9.61
CA ASP A 105 2.17 20.92 -10.97
C ASP A 105 2.59 19.47 -11.15
N TYR A 106 3.74 19.07 -10.60
CA TYR A 106 4.19 17.69 -10.72
C TYR A 106 3.36 16.72 -9.86
N LEU A 107 2.90 17.13 -8.68
CA LEU A 107 1.91 16.36 -7.91
C LEU A 107 0.59 16.22 -8.68
N ARG A 108 0.12 17.30 -9.31
CA ARG A 108 -1.10 17.32 -10.12
C ARG A 108 -0.99 16.45 -11.35
N TYR A 109 0.17 16.38 -12.00
CA TYR A 109 0.41 15.52 -13.16
C TYR A 109 -0.02 14.07 -12.88
N PHE A 110 0.23 13.57 -11.68
CA PHE A 110 -0.13 12.20 -11.29
C PHE A 110 -1.62 12.01 -10.93
N ASN A 111 -2.47 13.03 -10.99
CA ASN A 111 -3.92 12.88 -10.78
C ASN A 111 -4.62 12.14 -11.94
N ASP A 112 -4.06 12.18 -13.14
CA ASP A 112 -4.75 11.78 -14.38
C ASP A 112 -4.10 10.59 -15.13
N VAL A 113 -3.12 9.91 -14.53
CA VAL A 113 -2.28 8.96 -15.30
C VAL A 113 -2.30 7.55 -14.73
N ASN A 114 -2.39 6.58 -15.66
CA ASN A 114 -2.17 5.13 -15.51
C ASN A 114 -0.77 4.73 -14.96
N GLN A 115 0.01 5.67 -14.40
CA GLN A 115 1.38 5.51 -13.92
C GLN A 115 1.42 5.46 -12.38
N PHE A 116 0.66 4.51 -11.82
CA PHE A 116 0.52 4.35 -10.38
C PHE A 116 1.86 4.15 -9.65
N GLU A 117 2.76 3.35 -10.23
CA GLU A 117 4.07 3.06 -9.62
C GLU A 117 4.99 4.29 -9.57
N GLU A 118 5.03 5.09 -10.64
CA GLU A 118 5.83 6.31 -10.69
C GLU A 118 5.31 7.36 -9.70
N ARG A 119 3.97 7.46 -9.58
CA ARG A 119 3.31 8.32 -8.59
C ARG A 119 3.71 7.95 -7.16
N VAL A 120 3.62 6.67 -6.78
CA VAL A 120 3.92 6.21 -5.42
C VAL A 120 5.35 6.58 -5.04
N GLU A 121 6.32 6.25 -5.90
CA GLU A 121 7.73 6.50 -5.62
C GLU A 121 8.03 8.00 -5.55
N PHE A 122 7.40 8.80 -6.42
CA PHE A 122 7.51 10.26 -6.37
C PHE A 122 6.93 10.83 -5.07
N PHE A 123 5.70 10.47 -4.70
CA PHE A 123 5.04 10.98 -3.51
C PHE A 123 5.85 10.62 -2.25
N LYS A 124 6.32 9.38 -2.17
CA LYS A 124 7.18 8.91 -1.09
C LYS A 124 8.45 9.76 -0.98
N GLU A 125 9.18 9.96 -2.07
CA GLU A 125 10.43 10.74 -2.06
C GLU A 125 10.18 12.23 -1.79
N PHE A 126 9.10 12.78 -2.33
CA PHE A 126 8.69 14.17 -2.07
C PHE A 126 8.38 14.40 -0.60
N PHE A 127 7.47 13.62 -0.01
CA PHE A 127 7.09 13.78 1.39
C PHE A 127 8.24 13.48 2.34
N LYS A 128 9.07 12.49 2.03
CA LYS A 128 10.31 12.22 2.75
C LYS A 128 11.20 13.46 2.86
N ARG A 129 11.48 14.12 1.72
CA ARG A 129 12.34 15.30 1.68
C ARG A 129 11.70 16.50 2.35
N LEU A 130 10.41 16.72 2.12
CA LEU A 130 9.66 17.79 2.77
C LEU A 130 9.71 17.66 4.29
N LEU A 131 9.45 16.47 4.82
CA LEU A 131 9.50 16.19 6.25
C LEU A 131 10.91 16.37 6.83
N PHE A 132 11.93 15.90 6.12
CA PHE A 132 13.33 16.12 6.50
C PHE A 132 13.68 17.61 6.54
N GLN A 133 13.27 18.37 5.51
CA GLN A 133 13.50 19.82 5.46
C GLN A 133 12.78 20.54 6.60
N ILE A 134 11.53 20.20 6.91
CA ILE A 134 10.81 20.76 8.07
C ILE A 134 11.54 20.44 9.39
N SER A 135 12.12 19.24 9.50
CA SER A 135 12.93 18.85 10.66
C SER A 135 14.25 19.61 10.78
N ASP A 136 14.88 19.92 9.66
CA ASP A 136 16.20 20.57 9.58
C ASP A 136 16.13 22.10 9.56
N PHE A 137 15.02 22.71 9.11
CA PHE A 137 14.84 24.15 8.91
C PHE A 137 15.02 25.02 10.18
N GLY A 138 15.31 24.40 11.33
CA GLY A 138 15.59 25.08 12.59
C GLY A 138 14.30 25.40 13.31
N ILE A 139 14.12 24.77 14.48
CA ILE A 139 12.96 24.99 15.35
C ILE A 139 13.20 26.26 16.20
N GLU A 140 13.51 27.38 15.54
CA GLU A 140 13.42 28.69 16.16
C GLU A 140 11.97 29.16 16.10
N ASN A 141 11.49 29.86 17.14
CA ASN A 141 10.06 30.16 17.32
C ASN A 141 9.41 30.80 16.08
N ASP A 142 10.09 31.77 15.46
CA ASP A 142 9.51 32.58 14.39
C ASP A 142 9.40 31.84 13.06
N ASN A 143 10.28 30.86 12.80
CA ASN A 143 10.27 30.06 11.58
C ASN A 143 9.24 28.94 11.64
N PHE A 144 9.12 28.30 12.80
CA PHE A 144 8.16 27.21 13.00
C PHE A 144 6.70 27.69 12.96
N PHE A 145 6.41 28.84 13.57
CA PHE A 145 5.08 29.43 13.55
C PHE A 145 4.60 29.72 12.12
N LYS A 146 5.48 30.22 11.24
CA LYS A 146 5.17 30.46 9.84
C LYS A 146 4.81 29.18 9.10
N ILE A 147 5.61 28.12 9.27
CA ILE A 147 5.29 26.79 8.71
C ILE A 147 3.92 26.33 9.19
N TYR A 148 3.68 26.36 10.50
CA TYR A 148 2.43 25.92 11.11
C TYR A 148 1.21 26.70 10.59
N SER A 149 1.35 28.03 10.42
CA SER A 149 0.26 28.89 9.92
C SER A 149 -0.19 28.57 8.48
N MET A 150 0.64 27.85 7.71
CA MET A 150 0.32 27.40 6.35
C MET A 150 -0.39 26.03 6.34
N LEU A 151 -0.49 25.35 7.49
CA LEU A 151 -1.13 24.05 7.63
C LEU A 151 -2.60 24.20 8.02
N ASP A 152 -3.45 23.36 7.45
CA ASP A 152 -4.80 23.13 7.96
C ASP A 152 -4.82 21.78 8.68
N THR A 153 -4.91 21.81 10.02
CA THR A 153 -4.64 20.63 10.85
C THR A 153 -5.40 20.66 12.18
N ASN A 154 -5.71 19.48 12.72
CA ASN A 154 -6.14 19.30 14.11
C ASN A 154 -4.97 19.02 15.08
N LEU A 155 -3.73 18.99 14.58
CA LEU A 155 -2.52 18.86 15.39
C LEU A 155 -2.17 20.21 15.99
N SER A 156 -1.99 20.31 17.30
CA SER A 156 -1.59 21.58 17.90
C SER A 156 -0.15 21.94 17.56
N GLU A 157 0.15 23.23 17.44
CA GLU A 157 1.51 23.74 17.15
C GLU A 157 2.55 23.16 18.13
N VAL A 158 2.21 23.09 19.41
CA VAL A 158 3.08 22.56 20.47
C VAL A 158 3.40 21.09 20.22
N VAL A 159 2.41 20.27 19.87
CA VAL A 159 2.62 18.85 19.58
C VAL A 159 3.39 18.67 18.28
N PHE A 160 3.07 19.44 17.24
CA PHE A 160 3.80 19.39 15.98
C PHE A 160 5.28 19.72 16.18
N LYS A 161 5.57 20.79 16.92
CA LYS A 161 6.92 21.20 17.30
C LYS A 161 7.64 20.13 18.10
N TYR A 162 6.93 19.49 19.03
CA TYR A 162 7.47 18.39 19.81
C TYR A 162 7.86 17.20 18.92
N ILE A 163 7.00 16.81 17.97
CA ILE A 163 7.26 15.72 17.03
C ILE A 163 8.52 16.03 16.22
N VAL A 164 8.55 17.19 15.55
CA VAL A 164 9.66 17.60 14.68
C VAL A 164 10.99 17.70 15.45
N LYS A 165 10.97 18.17 16.69
CA LYS A 165 12.17 18.31 17.54
C LYS A 165 12.72 16.98 18.04
N ASN A 166 11.83 16.05 18.41
CA ASN A 166 12.21 14.85 19.15
C ASN A 166 12.31 13.59 18.28
N TYR A 167 11.63 13.57 17.14
CA TYR A 167 11.70 12.49 16.18
C TYR A 167 12.56 12.98 15.03
N LYS A 168 13.89 12.88 15.19
CA LYS A 168 14.83 13.10 14.08
C LYS A 168 14.51 12.08 13.01
N ILE A 169 13.86 12.54 11.96
CA ILE A 169 13.34 11.69 10.90
C ILE A 169 14.50 10.93 10.28
N ASN A 170 14.45 9.61 10.35
CA ASN A 170 15.46 8.76 9.75
C ASN A 170 15.18 8.69 8.23
N ASN A 171 16.00 9.40 7.46
CA ASN A 171 15.88 9.47 6.01
C ASN A 171 16.13 8.11 5.31
N ASP A 172 16.70 7.12 6.00
CA ASP A 172 17.09 5.85 5.40
C ASP A 172 16.08 4.72 5.65
N LYS A 173 15.15 4.90 6.60
CA LYS A 173 14.16 3.89 7.01
C LYS A 173 12.72 4.39 6.82
N ILE A 174 12.29 4.50 5.57
CA ILE A 174 10.87 4.65 5.22
C ILE A 174 10.31 3.33 4.72
N ILE A 175 9.37 2.77 5.48
CA ILE A 175 8.64 1.57 5.09
C ILE A 175 7.38 2.04 4.36
N SER A 176 7.25 1.62 3.10
CA SER A 176 6.13 2.04 2.25
C SER A 176 5.13 0.91 2.08
N ILE A 177 3.85 1.22 2.20
CA ILE A 177 2.74 0.32 1.92
C ILE A 177 1.88 0.96 0.83
N ASN A 178 1.43 0.13 -0.10
CA ASN A 178 0.48 0.51 -1.14
C ASN A 178 -0.85 -0.19 -0.88
N ILE A 179 -1.95 0.46 -1.26
CA ILE A 179 -3.25 -0.20 -1.26
C ILE A 179 -3.22 -1.37 -2.25
N LYS A 180 -3.49 -2.58 -1.76
CA LYS A 180 -3.72 -3.77 -2.58
C LYS A 180 -5.21 -3.92 -2.87
N GLY A 181 -5.56 -4.18 -4.12
CA GLY A 181 -6.95 -4.26 -4.52
C GLY A 181 -7.17 -4.75 -5.94
N GLN A 182 -8.43 -4.97 -6.27
CA GLN A 182 -8.87 -5.25 -7.63
C GLN A 182 -8.93 -3.94 -8.42
N GLU A 183 -8.29 -3.92 -9.58
CA GLU A 183 -8.31 -2.76 -10.47
C GLU A 183 -9.41 -2.93 -11.53
N GLU A 184 -10.21 -1.88 -11.72
CA GLU A 184 -11.28 -1.84 -12.70
C GLU A 184 -11.35 -0.48 -13.39
N ILE A 185 -11.93 -0.43 -14.60
CA ILE A 185 -12.05 0.79 -15.38
C ILE A 185 -13.49 1.28 -15.33
N PHE A 186 -13.68 2.54 -14.93
CA PHE A 186 -14.98 3.22 -14.88
C PHE A 186 -14.96 4.49 -15.71
N LYS A 187 -16.14 5.06 -15.97
CA LYS A 187 -16.28 6.44 -16.44
C LYS A 187 -16.53 7.36 -15.25
N ASP A 188 -15.80 8.46 -15.17
CA ASP A 188 -16.08 9.50 -14.19
C ASP A 188 -17.27 10.39 -14.61
N ASN A 189 -17.61 11.38 -13.79
CA ASN A 189 -18.73 12.29 -14.08
C ASN A 189 -18.53 13.12 -15.36
N ASP A 190 -17.29 13.23 -15.84
CA ASP A 190 -16.89 13.97 -17.04
C ASP A 190 -16.71 13.03 -18.24
N ASN A 191 -17.19 11.78 -18.13
CA ASN A 191 -17.10 10.72 -19.14
C ASN A 191 -15.67 10.23 -19.47
N ASN A 192 -14.67 10.58 -18.65
CA ASN A 192 -13.30 10.12 -18.82
C ASN A 192 -13.13 8.71 -18.25
N LEU A 193 -12.32 7.88 -18.92
CA LEU A 193 -11.97 6.56 -18.41
C LEU A 193 -10.97 6.70 -17.27
N ILE A 194 -11.33 6.19 -16.10
CA ILE A 194 -10.51 6.19 -14.89
C ILE A 194 -10.25 4.76 -14.42
N LYS A 195 -9.03 4.53 -13.93
CA LYS A 195 -8.66 3.28 -13.26
C LYS A 195 -8.96 3.39 -11.76
N VAL A 196 -9.84 2.54 -11.25
CA VAL A 196 -10.29 2.51 -9.87
C VAL A 196 -9.73 1.27 -9.18
N VAL A 197 -9.16 1.44 -7.98
CA VAL A 197 -8.62 0.34 -7.17
C VAL A 197 -9.57 0.07 -6.00
N PHE A 198 -10.19 -1.10 -5.96
CA PHE A 198 -11.05 -1.55 -4.86
C PHE A 198 -10.21 -2.34 -3.85
N PRO A 199 -10.01 -1.83 -2.62
CA PRO A 199 -9.25 -2.54 -1.60
C PRO A 199 -9.82 -3.94 -1.35
N TYR A 200 -8.94 -4.94 -1.27
CA TYR A 200 -9.39 -6.31 -1.02
C TYR A 200 -10.15 -6.43 0.30
N TYR A 201 -11.26 -7.18 0.26
CA TYR A 201 -12.14 -7.44 1.40
C TYR A 201 -12.61 -6.15 2.12
N GLY A 202 -12.91 -5.10 1.36
CA GLY A 202 -13.38 -3.83 1.93
C GLY A 202 -12.35 -3.15 2.83
N GLY A 203 -11.05 -3.31 2.54
CA GLY A 203 -9.96 -2.65 3.27
C GLY A 203 -9.36 -3.47 4.41
N ALA A 204 -9.84 -4.68 4.70
CA ALA A 204 -9.29 -5.52 5.78
C ALA A 204 -7.77 -5.79 5.60
N ILE A 205 -7.32 -6.03 4.37
CA ILE A 205 -5.88 -6.22 4.07
C ILE A 205 -5.07 -4.98 4.41
N LEU A 206 -5.61 -3.79 4.14
CA LEU A 206 -4.93 -2.55 4.44
C LEU A 206 -4.77 -2.36 5.94
N LYS A 207 -5.83 -2.64 6.72
CA LYS A 207 -5.78 -2.59 8.18
C LYS A 207 -4.68 -3.49 8.74
N GLU A 208 -4.63 -4.75 8.31
CA GLU A 208 -3.57 -5.68 8.73
C GLU A 208 -2.17 -5.17 8.35
N SER A 209 -2.03 -4.61 7.15
CA SER A 209 -0.77 -4.06 6.66
C SER A 209 -0.31 -2.87 7.51
N VAL A 210 -1.24 -2.00 7.93
CA VAL A 210 -0.93 -0.86 8.82
C VAL A 210 -0.63 -1.33 10.25
N ASP A 211 -1.35 -2.32 10.77
CA ASP A 211 -1.06 -2.90 12.10
C ASP A 211 0.33 -3.53 12.15
N LYS A 212 0.73 -4.23 11.08
CA LYS A 212 2.07 -4.78 10.93
C LYS A 212 3.13 -3.69 10.80
N LEU A 213 2.87 -2.67 9.98
CA LEU A 213 3.75 -1.50 9.86
C LEU A 213 3.98 -0.86 11.22
N ASN A 214 2.93 -0.64 12.01
CA ASN A 214 3.06 -0.09 13.35
C ASN A 214 3.95 -0.98 14.25
N LYS A 215 3.82 -2.31 14.16
CA LYS A 215 4.72 -3.24 14.87
C LYS A 215 6.16 -3.13 14.38
N GLU A 216 6.40 -3.03 13.08
CA GLU A 216 7.73 -2.88 12.46
C GLU A 216 8.38 -1.51 12.77
N LEU A 217 7.59 -0.45 12.88
CA LEU A 217 8.09 0.89 13.23
C LEU A 217 8.53 0.97 14.69
N VAL A 218 7.88 0.19 15.56
CA VAL A 218 8.17 0.08 17.00
C VAL A 218 9.30 -0.90 17.29
N ASN A 219 9.39 -2.01 16.55
CA ASN A 219 10.40 -3.05 16.72
C ASN A 219 11.52 -2.94 15.67
N GLU A 220 12.77 -2.75 16.10
CA GLU A 220 13.90 -3.03 15.21
C GLU A 220 14.06 -4.56 15.07
N GLY A 221 13.38 -5.20 14.11
CA GLY A 221 13.86 -6.49 13.61
C GLY A 221 12.87 -7.54 13.11
N ALA A 222 13.34 -8.21 12.05
CA ALA A 222 12.96 -9.49 11.42
C ALA A 222 11.68 -9.52 10.56
N GLU A 223 11.87 -9.65 9.24
CA GLU A 223 10.85 -10.18 8.33
C GLU A 223 10.35 -11.53 8.89
N GLU A 224 9.06 -11.63 9.19
CA GLU A 224 8.45 -12.87 9.63
C GLU A 224 8.52 -13.90 8.48
N ILE A 225 9.24 -15.00 8.72
CA ILE A 225 9.41 -16.10 7.77
C ILE A 225 8.12 -16.90 7.71
N VAL A 226 7.39 -16.78 6.60
CA VAL A 226 6.13 -17.48 6.37
C VAL A 226 6.37 -18.97 6.16
N LYS A 227 5.76 -19.80 7.00
CA LYS A 227 5.84 -21.26 6.98
C LYS A 227 4.71 -21.83 6.14
N ILE A 228 5.02 -22.65 5.15
CA ILE A 228 4.01 -23.15 4.22
C ILE A 228 4.02 -24.67 4.07
N VAL A 229 2.86 -25.23 3.73
CA VAL A 229 2.72 -26.60 3.23
C VAL A 229 2.24 -26.59 1.79
N VAL A 230 2.84 -27.40 0.93
CA VAL A 230 2.51 -27.47 -0.51
C VAL A 230 1.93 -28.83 -0.88
N LEU A 231 0.67 -28.86 -1.32
CA LEU A 231 -0.07 -30.08 -1.65
C LEU A 231 -0.37 -30.14 -3.14
N ASN A 232 -0.11 -31.30 -3.74
CA ASN A 232 -0.42 -31.57 -5.14
C ASN A 232 -1.87 -32.02 -5.27
N GLY A 233 -2.74 -31.14 -5.77
CA GLY A 233 -4.12 -31.44 -6.10
C GLY A 233 -4.34 -31.92 -7.53
N THR A 234 -3.26 -32.28 -8.26
CA THR A 234 -3.30 -32.65 -9.69
C THR A 234 -2.78 -34.08 -9.95
N LYS A 235 -2.91 -34.55 -11.19
CA LYS A 235 -2.30 -35.81 -11.66
C LYS A 235 -0.82 -35.68 -12.01
N VAL A 236 -0.25 -34.46 -12.00
CA VAL A 236 1.13 -34.21 -12.42
C VAL A 236 2.10 -34.64 -11.32
N VAL A 237 2.88 -35.70 -11.58
CA VAL A 237 3.83 -36.24 -10.61
C VAL A 237 4.94 -35.25 -10.31
N GLY A 238 5.25 -35.07 -9.02
CA GLY A 238 6.36 -34.21 -8.56
C GLY A 238 6.07 -32.71 -8.57
N LEU A 239 4.85 -32.28 -8.90
CA LEU A 239 4.48 -30.86 -8.97
C LEU A 239 4.71 -30.14 -7.63
N ALA A 240 4.20 -30.67 -6.52
CA ALA A 240 4.39 -30.07 -5.19
C ALA A 240 5.87 -29.94 -4.79
N LYS A 241 6.72 -30.91 -5.14
CA LYS A 241 8.17 -30.84 -4.86
C LYS A 241 8.84 -29.71 -5.66
N LYS A 242 8.51 -29.58 -6.94
CA LYS A 242 9.03 -28.48 -7.79
C LYS A 242 8.58 -27.12 -7.24
N THR A 243 7.31 -27.00 -6.87
CA THR A 243 6.76 -25.76 -6.31
C THR A 243 7.32 -25.44 -4.93
N ALA A 244 7.57 -26.44 -4.07
CA ALA A 244 8.26 -26.25 -2.80
C ALA A 244 9.65 -25.65 -2.97
N ASN A 245 10.42 -26.09 -3.97
CA ASN A 245 11.73 -25.51 -4.27
C ASN A 245 11.62 -24.03 -4.71
N ILE A 246 10.57 -23.70 -5.48
CA ILE A 246 10.28 -22.31 -5.86
C ILE A 246 10.02 -21.46 -4.61
N PHE A 247 9.14 -21.92 -3.72
CA PHE A 247 8.83 -21.16 -2.50
C PHE A 247 10.05 -21.00 -1.58
N ASN A 248 10.86 -22.04 -1.41
CA ASN A 248 12.13 -21.93 -0.66
C ASN A 248 13.07 -20.87 -1.27
N SER A 249 13.16 -20.77 -2.61
CA SER A 249 13.97 -19.73 -3.28
C SER A 249 13.44 -18.30 -3.08
N LEU A 250 12.14 -18.17 -2.76
CA LEU A 250 11.45 -16.90 -2.49
C LEU A 250 11.38 -16.57 -0.99
N LYS A 251 12.27 -17.19 -0.17
CA LYS A 251 12.38 -17.00 1.28
C LYS A 251 11.16 -17.46 2.11
N PHE A 252 10.27 -18.28 1.54
CA PHE A 252 9.27 -19.00 2.33
C PHE A 252 9.90 -20.24 2.96
N LYS A 253 9.46 -20.62 4.16
CA LYS A 253 9.90 -21.87 4.80
C LYS A 253 8.90 -22.98 4.49
N VAL A 254 9.21 -23.84 3.54
CA VAL A 254 8.37 -25.01 3.27
C VAL A 254 8.55 -26.04 4.38
N LEU A 255 7.52 -26.25 5.20
CA LEU A 255 7.53 -27.26 6.26
C LEU A 255 7.36 -28.67 5.69
N LYS A 256 6.49 -28.81 4.68
CA LYS A 256 6.18 -30.10 4.05
C LYS A 256 5.66 -29.88 2.63
N PHE A 257 5.88 -30.88 1.77
CA PHE A 257 5.16 -31.02 0.52
C PHE A 257 4.61 -32.44 0.37
N GLY A 258 3.51 -32.60 -0.37
CA GLY A 258 2.84 -33.90 -0.52
C GLY A 258 1.71 -33.88 -1.54
N ASN A 259 0.84 -34.88 -1.48
CA ASN A 259 -0.41 -34.91 -2.25
C ASN A 259 -1.54 -34.31 -1.43
N ALA A 260 -2.50 -33.66 -2.09
CA ALA A 260 -3.75 -33.25 -1.47
C ALA A 260 -4.68 -34.46 -1.27
N ASP A 261 -5.83 -34.24 -0.65
CA ASP A 261 -6.89 -35.25 -0.46
C ASP A 261 -7.45 -35.81 -1.77
N LYS A 262 -7.34 -35.04 -2.87
CA LYS A 262 -7.74 -35.42 -4.22
C LYS A 262 -6.74 -34.91 -5.24
N ASN A 263 -6.66 -35.57 -6.39
CA ASN A 263 -5.78 -35.21 -7.51
C ASN A 263 -6.53 -34.58 -8.70
N SER A 264 -7.72 -34.01 -8.45
CA SER A 264 -8.61 -33.43 -9.45
C SER A 264 -9.05 -32.00 -9.13
N TYR A 265 -8.24 -31.24 -8.39
CA TYR A 265 -8.52 -29.84 -8.10
C TYR A 265 -8.44 -29.03 -9.40
N LYS A 266 -9.53 -28.34 -9.75
CA LYS A 266 -9.55 -27.51 -10.97
C LYS A 266 -8.82 -26.19 -10.82
N ASN A 267 -8.94 -25.59 -9.64
CA ASN A 267 -8.33 -24.30 -9.35
C ASN A 267 -7.36 -24.45 -8.17
N THR A 268 -6.23 -23.74 -8.25
CA THR A 268 -5.24 -23.64 -7.18
C THR A 268 -5.83 -22.82 -6.04
N LEU A 269 -5.69 -23.30 -4.82
CA LEU A 269 -6.27 -22.73 -3.62
C LEU A 269 -5.18 -22.44 -2.59
N ILE A 270 -5.19 -21.23 -2.05
CA ILE A 270 -4.39 -20.86 -0.88
C ILE A 270 -5.31 -20.86 0.34
N ILE A 271 -4.90 -21.53 1.40
CA ILE A 271 -5.62 -21.56 2.67
C ILE A 271 -4.80 -20.80 3.69
N ASN A 272 -5.37 -19.73 4.24
CA ASN A 272 -4.79 -19.01 5.37
C ASN A 272 -5.07 -19.82 6.66
N ASN A 273 -4.01 -20.36 7.26
CA ASN A 273 -4.05 -21.09 8.53
C ASN A 273 -3.53 -20.24 9.71
N SER A 274 -3.26 -18.96 9.47
CA SER A 274 -2.80 -18.00 10.47
C SER A 274 -3.82 -16.88 10.68
N ASP A 275 -3.64 -16.10 11.74
CA ASP A 275 -4.40 -14.87 11.97
C ASP A 275 -3.92 -13.71 11.07
N ASN A 276 -2.96 -13.95 10.15
CA ASN A 276 -2.36 -12.95 9.27
C ASN A 276 -2.61 -13.30 7.79
N LEU A 277 -3.63 -12.68 7.19
CA LEU A 277 -4.03 -12.96 5.81
C LEU A 277 -2.98 -12.51 4.79
N GLU A 278 -2.16 -11.52 5.12
CA GLU A 278 -1.05 -11.06 4.29
C GLU A 278 -0.05 -12.19 3.96
N MET A 279 0.16 -13.14 4.88
CA MET A 279 1.01 -14.29 4.62
C MET A 279 0.48 -15.13 3.45
N ALA A 280 -0.82 -15.40 3.44
CA ALA A 280 -1.48 -16.11 2.35
C ALA A 280 -1.50 -15.30 1.05
N VAL A 281 -1.67 -13.97 1.13
CA VAL A 281 -1.59 -13.07 -0.03
C VAL A 281 -0.20 -13.09 -0.64
N ARG A 282 0.87 -12.98 0.16
CA ARG A 282 2.26 -13.07 -0.32
C ARG A 282 2.54 -14.38 -1.03
N VAL A 283 2.02 -15.50 -0.50
CA VAL A 283 2.11 -16.82 -1.14
C VAL A 283 1.33 -16.86 -2.45
N GLY A 284 0.13 -16.27 -2.48
CA GLY A 284 -0.70 -16.16 -3.68
C GLY A 284 -0.06 -15.33 -4.79
N GLU A 285 0.47 -14.15 -4.46
CA GLU A 285 1.20 -13.26 -5.36
C GLU A 285 2.41 -13.95 -6.00
N ALA A 286 3.16 -14.72 -5.21
CA ALA A 286 4.33 -15.46 -5.69
C ALA A 286 4.02 -16.44 -6.83
N ILE A 287 2.78 -16.95 -6.91
CA ILE A 287 2.32 -17.85 -7.96
C ILE A 287 1.14 -17.30 -8.79
N LYS A 288 0.83 -16.00 -8.66
CA LYS A 288 -0.25 -15.30 -9.38
C LYS A 288 -1.66 -15.90 -9.17
N THR A 289 -2.03 -16.21 -7.93
CA THR A 289 -3.40 -16.60 -7.58
C THR A 289 -4.01 -15.67 -6.54
N SER A 290 -5.29 -15.37 -6.71
CA SER A 290 -6.13 -14.63 -5.77
C SER A 290 -7.18 -15.52 -5.07
N ASN A 291 -7.18 -16.83 -5.36
CA ASN A 291 -8.10 -17.79 -4.74
C ASN A 291 -7.60 -18.17 -3.34
N ILE A 292 -7.89 -17.31 -2.37
CA ILE A 292 -7.48 -17.44 -0.97
C ILE A 292 -8.72 -17.67 -0.10
N LYS A 293 -8.67 -18.63 0.83
CA LYS A 293 -9.74 -18.91 1.80
C LYS A 293 -9.21 -19.00 3.22
N PRO A 294 -9.97 -18.56 4.23
CA PRO A 294 -9.63 -18.82 5.63
C PRO A 294 -9.81 -20.30 5.96
N ILE A 295 -9.02 -20.81 6.89
CA ILE A 295 -9.08 -22.21 7.34
C ILE A 295 -10.48 -22.63 7.82
N SER A 296 -11.25 -21.69 8.39
CA SER A 296 -12.62 -21.89 8.86
C SER A 296 -13.63 -22.25 7.76
N GLU A 297 -13.37 -21.85 6.52
CA GLU A 297 -14.22 -22.13 5.36
C GLU A 297 -13.85 -23.44 4.65
N VAL A 298 -12.85 -24.16 5.15
CA VAL A 298 -12.35 -25.37 4.53
C VAL A 298 -12.55 -26.55 5.49
N GLN A 299 -13.14 -27.64 4.98
CA GLN A 299 -13.29 -28.88 5.76
C GLN A 299 -11.92 -29.57 5.91
N THR A 300 -11.12 -29.11 6.86
CA THR A 300 -9.71 -29.49 7.07
C THR A 300 -9.49 -30.88 7.63
N LYS A 301 -10.51 -31.49 8.25
CA LYS A 301 -10.43 -32.84 8.85
C LYS A 301 -10.04 -33.97 7.88
N LYS A 302 -9.94 -33.69 6.57
CA LYS A 302 -9.50 -34.66 5.55
C LYS A 302 -8.36 -34.19 4.65
N LEU A 303 -7.92 -32.93 4.77
CA LEU A 303 -6.86 -32.38 3.92
C LEU A 303 -5.47 -32.88 4.30
N LEU A 304 -5.37 -33.42 5.51
CA LEU A 304 -4.12 -33.62 6.21
C LEU A 304 -4.17 -34.98 6.90
N GLU A 305 -3.36 -35.94 6.44
CA GLU A 305 -2.76 -36.91 7.35
C GLU A 305 -1.67 -36.20 8.20
N LEU A 306 -2.01 -35.06 8.83
CA LEU A 306 -1.10 -34.29 9.71
C LEU A 306 -1.42 -34.47 11.19
N ASP A 307 -2.44 -35.24 11.56
CA ASP A 307 -2.73 -35.56 12.97
C ASP A 307 -1.56 -36.32 13.66
N ASN A 308 -0.55 -36.77 12.90
CA ASN A 308 0.63 -37.48 13.39
C ASN A 308 1.94 -36.67 13.36
N LEU A 309 1.92 -35.37 13.05
CA LEU A 309 3.13 -34.54 12.93
C LEU A 309 2.89 -33.16 13.56
N ASP A 310 3.76 -32.73 14.48
CA ASP A 310 3.83 -31.38 15.10
C ASP A 310 4.15 -30.28 14.05
N ILE A 311 3.32 -30.14 13.02
CA ILE A 311 3.51 -29.19 11.92
C ILE A 311 2.34 -28.20 11.94
N ASN A 312 2.65 -26.95 12.30
CA ASN A 312 1.71 -25.83 12.26
C ASN A 312 2.16 -24.82 11.18
N PRO A 313 1.68 -24.95 9.92
CA PRO A 313 1.99 -23.99 8.87
C PRO A 313 1.14 -22.73 8.99
N ASP A 314 1.66 -21.60 8.52
CA ASP A 314 0.90 -20.35 8.42
C ASP A 314 -0.03 -20.38 7.19
N VAL A 315 0.41 -21.04 6.11
CA VAL A 315 -0.32 -21.13 4.83
C VAL A 315 -0.27 -22.55 4.26
N ILE A 316 -1.39 -23.03 3.73
CA ILE A 316 -1.48 -24.29 2.98
C ILE A 316 -1.80 -23.99 1.52
N VAL A 317 -0.98 -24.51 0.60
CA VAL A 317 -1.14 -24.33 -0.85
C VAL A 317 -1.62 -25.64 -1.46
N ILE A 318 -2.77 -25.64 -2.13
CA ILE A 318 -3.28 -26.78 -2.91
C ILE A 318 -3.20 -26.43 -4.39
N LEU A 319 -2.33 -27.12 -5.13
CA LEU A 319 -2.12 -26.88 -6.56
C LEU A 319 -3.22 -27.54 -7.39
N GLY A 320 -3.86 -26.78 -8.28
CA GLY A 320 -4.88 -27.26 -9.20
C GLY A 320 -4.40 -27.39 -10.65
N ASP A 321 -5.27 -27.89 -11.52
CA ASP A 321 -5.03 -28.07 -12.97
C ASP A 321 -4.70 -26.74 -13.69
N ASP A 322 -5.04 -25.60 -13.08
CA ASP A 322 -4.74 -24.25 -13.55
C ASP A 322 -3.28 -23.80 -13.30
N PHE A 323 -2.50 -24.54 -12.52
CA PHE A 323 -1.10 -24.22 -12.23
C PHE A 323 -0.13 -24.85 -13.24
N ASP A 324 0.67 -24.03 -13.92
CA ASP A 324 1.54 -24.46 -15.01
C ASP A 324 2.93 -24.97 -14.59
N GLY A 325 3.19 -24.98 -13.28
CA GLY A 325 4.51 -25.29 -12.71
C GLY A 325 5.26 -24.05 -12.21
N ARG A 326 4.79 -22.84 -12.52
CA ARG A 326 5.33 -21.57 -12.01
C ARG A 326 4.24 -20.58 -11.61
N TYR A 327 3.20 -20.44 -12.41
CA TYR A 327 2.11 -19.50 -12.21
C TYR A 327 0.76 -20.18 -12.42
N VAL A 328 -0.26 -19.65 -11.74
CA VAL A 328 -1.66 -19.97 -12.02
C VAL A 328 -2.07 -19.23 -13.29
N LYS A 329 -2.63 -19.96 -14.26
CA LYS A 329 -3.12 -19.38 -15.50
C LYS A 329 -4.42 -18.64 -15.24
N SER A 330 -4.46 -17.37 -15.61
CA SER A 330 -5.71 -16.62 -15.74
C SER A 330 -6.62 -17.34 -16.73
N LYS A 331 -7.88 -17.59 -16.37
CA LYS A 331 -8.89 -18.05 -17.32
C LYS A 331 -9.22 -16.98 -18.33
#